data_AF-A0A9D7TMK2-F1
#
_entry.id   AF-A0A9D7TMK2-F1
#
_cell.length_a   1.000
_cell.length_b   1.000
_cell.length_c   1.000
_cell.angle_alpha   90.00
_cell.angle_beta   90.00
_cell.angle_gamma   90.00
#
_symmetry.space_group_name_H-M   'P 1'
#
loop_
_entity.id
_entity.type
_entity.pdbx_description
1 polymer ?
#
loop_
_entity_poly.entity_id
_entity_poly.type
_entity_poly.pdbx_seq_one_letter_code
_entity_poly.pdbx_strand_id
1 'polypeptide(L)'
;MQAGRVTEAAPALDMTRLKTDMQAMEDAYAKAYNAGDANSVVAYYADDATSMVSNEPSSVGKAVIIQAVQKGITENTGKHMSSFEVMDLFADRDFLIETGKSTVKDSTGAVIRTGKYMSLF
;
A
#
# COMPACT_ATOMS: atom_id res chain seq x y z
N MET A 1 -43.83 -24.75 -13.26
CA MET A 1 -43.77 -23.68 -12.24
C MET A 1 -42.38 -23.73 -11.62
N GLN A 2 -41.42 -22.95 -12.14
CA GLN A 2 -40.09 -22.84 -11.50
C GLN A 2 -40.19 -21.85 -10.34
N ALA A 3 -39.85 -22.29 -9.13
CA ALA A 3 -39.67 -21.41 -7.99
C ALA A 3 -38.45 -20.53 -8.26
N GLY A 4 -38.66 -19.21 -8.28
CA GLY A 4 -37.59 -18.23 -8.43
C GLY A 4 -36.57 -18.41 -7.30
N ARG A 5 -35.31 -18.62 -7.66
CA ARG A 5 -34.20 -18.45 -6.73
C ARG A 5 -34.20 -16.98 -6.32
N VAL A 6 -34.53 -16.71 -5.06
CA VAL A 6 -34.23 -15.43 -4.44
C VAL A 6 -32.70 -15.38 -4.35
N THR A 7 -32.07 -14.65 -5.25
CA THR A 7 -30.65 -14.33 -5.12
C THR A 7 -30.55 -13.32 -3.99
N GLU A 8 -30.17 -13.78 -2.79
CA GLU A 8 -29.85 -12.90 -1.68
C GLU A 8 -28.69 -11.98 -2.12
N ALA A 9 -28.95 -10.66 -2.14
CA ALA A 9 -27.89 -9.69 -2.37
C ALA A 9 -26.90 -9.80 -1.21
N ALA A 10 -25.64 -10.10 -1.50
CA ALA A 10 -24.67 -10.23 -0.41
C ALA A 10 -24.50 -8.88 0.30
N PRO A 11 -24.14 -8.90 1.60
CA PRO A 11 -24.04 -7.69 2.38
C PRO A 11 -23.11 -6.67 1.72
N ALA A 12 -23.52 -5.40 1.76
CA ALA A 12 -22.69 -4.30 1.32
C ALA A 12 -21.39 -4.26 2.15
N LEU A 13 -20.28 -3.94 1.50
CA LEU A 13 -18.99 -3.79 2.15
C LEU A 13 -19.03 -2.62 3.15
N ASP A 14 -18.49 -2.84 4.36
CA ASP A 14 -18.28 -1.76 5.32
C ASP A 14 -17.03 -0.96 4.94
N MET A 15 -17.23 0.05 4.10
CA MET A 15 -16.15 0.90 3.60
C MET A 15 -15.45 1.70 4.71
N THR A 16 -16.12 1.98 5.83
CA THR A 16 -15.52 2.73 6.94
C THR A 16 -14.52 1.85 7.68
N ARG A 17 -14.92 0.60 7.96
CA ARG A 17 -14.02 -0.39 8.52
C ARG A 17 -12.87 -0.71 7.58
N LEU A 18 -13.14 -0.92 6.29
CA LEU A 18 -12.08 -1.17 5.30
C LEU A 18 -11.06 -0.02 5.26
N LYS A 19 -11.50 1.24 5.30
CA LYS A 19 -10.57 2.38 5.34
C LYS A 19 -9.70 2.38 6.59
N THR A 20 -10.26 2.00 7.74
CA THR A 20 -9.48 1.83 8.98
C THR A 20 -8.44 0.71 8.86
N ASP A 21 -8.85 -0.43 8.31
CA ASP A 21 -7.98 -1.60 8.14
C ASP A 21 -6.83 -1.31 7.15
N MET A 22 -7.12 -0.61 6.03
CA MET A 22 -6.11 -0.18 5.06
C MET A 22 -5.15 0.85 5.67
N GLN A 23 -5.64 1.82 6.44
CA GLN A 23 -4.73 2.78 7.10
C GLN A 23 -3.81 2.07 8.11
N ALA A 24 -4.31 1.09 8.85
CA ALA A 24 -3.48 0.30 9.77
C ALA A 24 -2.42 -0.53 9.00
N MET A 25 -2.77 -1.04 7.82
CA MET A 25 -1.85 -1.72 6.92
C MET A 25 -0.72 -0.76 6.47
N GLU A 26 -1.07 0.42 5.96
CA GLU A 26 -0.13 1.46 5.53
C GLU A 26 0.77 1.99 6.66
N ASP A 27 0.22 2.16 7.86
CA ASP A 27 0.99 2.54 9.05
C ASP A 27 2.03 1.47 9.42
N ALA A 28 1.65 0.20 9.33
CA ALA A 28 2.56 -0.93 9.58
C ALA A 28 3.65 -1.03 8.49
N TYR A 29 3.31 -0.74 7.23
CA TYR A 29 4.30 -0.66 6.14
C TYR A 29 5.32 0.44 6.44
N ALA A 30 4.85 1.65 6.73
CA ALA A 30 5.70 2.79 7.04
C ALA A 30 6.62 2.49 8.23
N LYS A 31 6.09 1.86 9.28
CA LYS A 31 6.87 1.46 10.46
C LYS A 31 7.99 0.49 10.10
N ALA A 32 7.69 -0.55 9.31
CA ALA A 32 8.68 -1.53 8.88
C ALA A 32 9.75 -0.90 7.98
N TYR A 33 9.34 -0.13 6.97
CA TYR A 33 10.24 0.57 6.05
C TYR A 33 11.18 1.53 6.80
N ASN A 34 10.64 2.34 7.70
CA ASN A 34 11.43 3.29 8.48
C ASN A 34 12.36 2.61 9.51
N ALA A 35 12.03 1.40 9.95
CA ALA A 35 12.89 0.57 10.79
C ALA A 35 13.99 -0.18 9.99
N GLY A 36 13.98 -0.07 8.66
CA GLY A 36 14.89 -0.80 7.78
C GLY A 36 14.54 -2.29 7.64
N ASP A 37 13.32 -2.69 8.00
CA ASP A 37 12.85 -4.08 7.93
C ASP A 37 12.13 -4.35 6.61
N ALA A 38 12.91 -4.61 5.56
CA ALA A 38 12.37 -4.93 4.24
C ALA A 38 11.59 -6.25 4.21
N ASN A 39 11.86 -7.17 5.14
CA ASN A 39 11.16 -8.45 5.19
C ASN A 39 9.73 -8.26 5.70
N SER A 40 9.51 -7.40 6.69
CA SER A 40 8.16 -7.06 7.13
C SER A 40 7.34 -6.38 6.03
N VAL A 41 7.98 -5.65 5.10
CA VAL A 41 7.34 -5.04 3.93
C VAL A 41 6.92 -6.07 2.85
N VAL A 42 7.46 -7.30 2.85
CA VAL A 42 7.06 -8.30 1.84
C VAL A 42 5.61 -8.75 1.95
N ALA A 43 5.05 -8.70 3.16
CA ALA A 43 3.71 -9.21 3.45
C ALA A 43 2.60 -8.48 2.68
N TYR A 44 2.93 -7.32 2.10
CA TYR A 44 2.02 -6.41 1.42
C TYR A 44 1.84 -6.71 -0.07
N TYR A 45 2.71 -7.54 -0.64
CA TYR A 45 2.73 -7.80 -2.07
C TYR A 45 2.19 -9.21 -2.37
N ALA A 46 1.39 -9.33 -3.42
CA ALA A 46 1.12 -10.62 -4.06
C ALA A 46 2.39 -11.12 -4.78
N ASP A 47 2.48 -12.42 -5.07
CA ASP A 47 3.66 -13.01 -5.74
C ASP A 47 3.90 -12.41 -7.14
N ASP A 48 2.82 -12.04 -7.83
CA ASP A 48 2.76 -11.43 -9.16
C ASP A 48 2.56 -9.91 -9.14
N ALA A 49 2.69 -9.26 -7.99
CA ALA A 49 2.49 -7.82 -7.86
C ALA A 49 3.43 -7.03 -8.79
N THR A 50 2.95 -5.87 -9.26
CA THR A 50 3.74 -4.91 -10.04
C THR A 50 3.82 -3.59 -9.28
N SER A 51 5.04 -3.07 -9.10
CA SER A 51 5.30 -1.76 -8.51
C SER A 51 5.83 -0.78 -9.56
N MET A 52 5.28 0.43 -9.59
CA MET A 52 5.57 1.47 -10.58
C MET A 52 6.02 2.76 -9.88
N VAL A 53 7.18 2.72 -9.25
CA VAL A 53 7.76 3.90 -8.59
C VAL A 53 8.06 4.99 -9.62
N SER A 54 7.79 6.25 -9.26
CA SER A 54 7.98 7.41 -10.14
C SER A 54 9.40 7.48 -10.71
N ASN A 55 9.49 7.61 -12.03
CA ASN A 55 10.75 7.73 -12.79
C ASN A 55 11.67 6.50 -12.74
N GLU A 56 11.14 5.33 -12.35
CA GLU A 56 11.87 4.07 -12.36
C GLU A 56 11.19 3.05 -13.28
N PRO A 57 11.94 2.05 -13.79
CA PRO A 57 11.32 0.89 -14.45
C PRO A 57 10.37 0.16 -13.50
N SER A 58 9.29 -0.42 -14.05
CA SER A 58 8.38 -1.25 -13.26
C SER A 58 9.10 -2.47 -12.68
N SER A 59 8.84 -2.74 -11.40
CA SER A 59 9.29 -3.96 -10.71
C SER A 59 8.17 -4.99 -10.74
N VAL A 60 8.39 -6.12 -11.41
CA VAL A 60 7.38 -7.18 -11.59
C VAL A 60 7.75 -8.40 -10.76
N GLY A 61 6.81 -8.83 -9.93
CA GLY A 61 6.95 -9.96 -9.02
C GLY A 61 7.53 -9.56 -7.66
N LYS A 62 7.03 -10.23 -6.61
CA LYS A 62 7.37 -9.97 -5.21
C LYS A 62 8.87 -9.91 -4.94
N ALA A 63 9.65 -10.84 -5.48
CA ALA A 63 11.09 -10.89 -5.25
C ALA A 63 11.82 -9.63 -5.75
N VAL A 64 11.44 -9.10 -6.91
CA VAL A 64 12.04 -7.89 -7.50
C VAL A 64 11.63 -6.67 -6.68
N ILE A 65 10.36 -6.61 -6.24
CA ILE A 65 9.87 -5.52 -5.39
C ILE A 65 10.62 -5.47 -4.05
N ILE A 66 10.85 -6.61 -3.39
CA ILE A 66 11.63 -6.65 -2.14
C ILE A 66 13.04 -6.11 -2.36
N GLN A 67 13.70 -6.48 -3.46
CA GLN A 67 15.04 -5.98 -3.78
C GLN A 67 15.04 -4.46 -3.96
N ALA A 68 14.02 -3.91 -4.64
CA ALA A 68 13.85 -2.47 -4.79
C ALA A 68 13.62 -1.76 -3.43
N VAL A 69 12.80 -2.36 -2.55
CA VAL A 69 12.58 -1.85 -1.18
C VAL A 69 13.87 -1.87 -0.35
N GLN A 70 14.62 -2.98 -0.38
CA GLN A 70 15.91 -3.12 0.32
C GLN A 70 16.92 -2.07 -0.16
N LYS A 71 16.97 -1.85 -1.48
CA LYS A 71 17.80 -0.80 -2.08
C LYS A 71 17.39 0.58 -1.56
N GLY A 72 16.09 0.90 -1.58
CA GLY A 72 15.57 2.18 -1.09
C GLY A 72 15.87 2.43 0.40
N ILE A 73 15.78 1.39 1.24
CA ILE A 73 16.18 1.43 2.65
C ILE A 73 17.68 1.72 2.78
N THR A 74 18.52 1.01 2.01
CA THR A 74 19.98 1.15 2.06
C THR A 74 20.43 2.53 1.58
N GLU A 75 19.79 3.07 0.54
CA GLU A 75 20.08 4.39 -0.01
C GLU A 75 19.57 5.53 0.89
N ASN A 76 18.65 5.25 1.82
CA ASN A 76 18.14 6.22 2.79
C ASN A 76 19.14 6.51 3.94
N THR A 77 20.30 7.05 3.58
CA THR A 77 21.35 7.47 4.52
C THR A 77 20.97 8.71 5.34
N GLY A 78 20.00 9.52 4.86
CA GLY A 78 19.53 10.75 5.50
C GLY A 78 18.58 10.54 6.67
N LYS A 79 18.30 9.28 7.06
CA LYS A 79 17.30 8.92 8.08
C LYS A 79 15.93 9.54 7.79
N HIS A 80 15.56 9.58 6.52
CA HIS A 80 14.26 10.10 6.12
C HIS A 80 13.15 9.16 6.60
N MET A 81 12.04 9.73 7.02
CA MET A 81 10.89 9.01 7.54
C MET A 81 9.72 9.13 6.57
N SER A 82 9.20 8.00 6.10
CA SER A 82 8.05 7.93 5.21
C SER A 82 6.76 7.69 6.00
N SER A 83 5.66 8.29 5.56
CA SER A 83 4.31 8.03 6.06
C SER A 83 3.32 8.03 4.92
N PHE A 84 2.22 7.30 5.08
CA PHE A 84 1.19 7.11 4.07
C PHE A 84 -0.18 7.42 4.65
N GLU A 85 -1.03 8.05 3.84
CA GLU A 85 -2.39 8.42 4.19
C GLU A 85 -3.34 7.86 3.14
N VAL A 86 -4.31 7.05 3.58
CA VAL A 86 -5.39 6.51 2.74
C VAL A 86 -6.39 7.62 2.45
N MET A 87 -6.47 8.06 1.19
CA MET A 87 -7.38 9.14 0.77
C MET A 87 -8.77 8.58 0.46
N ASP A 88 -8.87 7.68 -0.51
CA ASP A 88 -10.14 7.09 -0.97
C ASP A 88 -9.98 5.61 -1.25
N LEU A 89 -11.10 4.87 -1.10
CA LEU A 89 -11.20 3.45 -1.41
C LEU A 89 -12.33 3.19 -2.41
N PHE A 90 -12.07 2.32 -3.37
CA PHE A 90 -13.05 1.80 -4.31
C PHE A 90 -12.96 0.28 -4.27
N ALA A 91 -14.00 -0.40 -3.81
CA ALA A 91 -13.97 -1.84 -3.65
C ALA A 91 -15.18 -2.50 -4.28
N ASP A 92 -14.96 -3.69 -4.82
CA ASP A 92 -15.98 -4.68 -5.10
C ASP A 92 -15.61 -5.97 -4.33
N ARG A 93 -16.33 -7.07 -4.55
CA ARG A 93 -16.08 -8.34 -3.85
C ARG A 93 -14.71 -8.92 -4.12
N ASP A 94 -14.15 -8.65 -5.31
CA ASP A 94 -12.96 -9.33 -5.81
C ASP A 94 -11.71 -8.45 -5.76
N PHE A 95 -11.87 -7.13 -5.57
CA PHE A 95 -10.73 -6.21 -5.55
C PHE A 95 -11.00 -4.96 -4.71
N LEU A 96 -9.92 -4.34 -4.25
CA LEU A 96 -9.92 -3.04 -3.60
C LEU A 96 -8.86 -2.14 -4.24
N ILE A 97 -9.27 -0.96 -4.68
CA ILE A 97 -8.39 0.12 -5.12
C ILE A 97 -8.30 1.14 -4.00
N GLU A 98 -7.08 1.44 -3.61
CA GLU A 98 -6.75 2.54 -2.73
C GLU A 98 -6.12 3.67 -3.54
N THR A 99 -6.47 4.91 -3.21
CA THR A 99 -5.65 6.07 -3.54
C THR A 99 -5.11 6.69 -2.26
N GLY A 100 -3.86 7.14 -2.30
CA GLY A 100 -3.21 7.67 -1.10
C GLY A 100 -2.15 8.72 -1.38
N LYS A 101 -1.68 9.30 -0.29
CA LYS A 101 -0.62 10.31 -0.27
C LYS A 101 0.58 9.80 0.52
N SER A 102 1.77 9.94 -0.03
CA SER A 102 3.02 9.71 0.68
C SER A 102 3.64 11.02 1.13
N THR A 103 4.24 11.02 2.32
CA THR A 103 5.03 12.15 2.85
C THR A 103 6.36 11.62 3.33
N VAL A 104 7.45 12.32 2.98
CA VAL A 104 8.79 12.02 3.48
C VAL A 104 9.31 13.22 4.24
N LYS A 105 9.76 12.98 5.47
CA LYS A 105 10.38 13.97 6.34
C LYS A 105 11.87 13.66 6.53
N ASP A 106 12.67 14.70 6.71
CA ASP A 106 14.06 14.53 7.16
C ASP A 106 14.15 14.29 8.68
N SER A 107 15.37 14.15 9.20
CA SER A 107 15.62 13.92 10.63
C SER A 107 15.24 15.10 11.53
N THR A 108 15.01 16.30 10.98
CA THR A 108 14.53 17.48 11.72
C THR A 108 13.00 17.53 11.75
N GLY A 109 12.32 16.67 10.98
CA GLY A 109 10.87 16.64 10.83
C GLY A 109 10.35 17.52 9.69
N ALA A 110 11.24 18.17 8.92
CA ALA A 110 10.85 18.98 7.78
C ALA A 110 10.39 18.08 6.62
N VAL A 111 9.29 18.45 5.96
CA VAL A 111 8.80 17.72 4.78
C VAL A 111 9.68 18.04 3.58
N ILE A 112 10.33 17.02 3.03
CA ILE A 112 11.25 17.16 1.89
C ILE A 112 10.67 16.62 0.59
N ARG A 113 9.65 15.76 0.67
CA ARG A 113 8.96 15.20 -0.49
C ARG A 113 7.53 14.80 -0.14
N THR A 114 6.64 14.97 -1.09
CA THR A 114 5.30 14.37 -1.07
C THR A 114 5.04 13.66 -2.39
N GLY A 115 4.16 12.67 -2.35
CA GLY A 115 3.75 11.90 -3.53
C GLY A 115 2.30 11.48 -3.44
N LYS A 116 1.79 10.96 -4.56
CA LYS A 116 0.51 10.27 -4.64
C LYS A 116 0.78 8.83 -5.04
N TYR A 117 -0.04 7.91 -4.58
CA TYR A 117 0.02 6.51 -4.97
C TYR A 117 -1.37 5.93 -5.16
N MET A 118 -1.40 4.77 -5.82
CA MET A 118 -2.57 3.92 -5.94
C MET A 118 -2.12 2.48 -5.75
N SER A 119 -2.91 1.71 -5.00
CA SER A 119 -2.67 0.28 -4.76
C SER A 119 -3.92 -0.49 -5.18
N LEU A 120 -3.72 -1.65 -5.81
CA LEU A 120 -4.76 -2.62 -6.14
C LEU A 120 -4.50 -3.88 -5.33
N PHE A 121 -5.49 -4.29 -4.55
CA PHE A 121 -5.49 -5.48 -3.71
C PHE A 121 -6.53 -6.48 -4.21
#